data_AF-A0A921N103-F1
#
_entry.id   AF-A0A921N103-F1
#
_cell.length_a   1.000
_cell.length_b   1.000
_cell.length_c   1.000
_cell.angle_alpha   90.00
_cell.angle_beta   90.00
_cell.angle_gamma   90.00
#
_symmetry.space_group_name_H-M   'P 1'
#
loop_
_entity.id
_entity.type
_entity.pdbx_description
1 polymer ?
#
loop_
_entity_poly.entity_id
_entity_poly.type
_entity_poly.pdbx_seq_one_letter_code
_entity_poly.pdbx_strand_id
1 'polypeptide(L)'
;MKWQEVRELYPNKFVKIEVIKSHIVDEKEYVDEVAVIKAIEDSKEAMKEFIKCKNKEIIYSTKNKEFIIDVVKHIGIRRGI
;
A
#
# COMPACT_ATOMS: atom_id res chain seq x y z
N MET A 1 5.14 -1.97 -12.85
CA MET A 1 4.77 -0.59 -13.24
C MET A 1 5.19 0.33 -12.11
N LYS A 2 5.71 1.53 -12.40
CA LYS A 2 6.16 2.44 -11.33
C LYS A 2 4.95 3.02 -10.62
N TRP A 3 5.06 3.25 -9.31
CA TRP A 3 4.00 3.89 -8.54
C TRP A 3 3.56 5.24 -9.12
N GLN A 4 4.50 6.01 -9.68
CA GLN A 4 4.22 7.29 -10.32
C GLN A 4 3.24 7.16 -11.49
N GLU A 5 3.42 6.16 -12.36
CA GLU A 5 2.55 5.90 -13.51
C GLU A 5 1.12 5.55 -13.07
N VAL A 6 1.00 4.78 -11.98
CA VAL A 6 -0.30 4.41 -11.40
C VAL A 6 -1.08 5.64 -10.94
N ARG A 7 -0.39 6.63 -10.36
CA ARG A 7 -1.01 7.90 -9.95
C ARG A 7 -1.47 8.74 -11.13
N GLU A 8 -0.73 8.72 -12.23
CA GLU A 8 -1.12 9.42 -13.47
C GLU A 8 -2.33 8.75 -14.15
N LEU A 9 -2.38 7.41 -14.14
CA LEU A 9 -3.48 6.64 -14.72
C LEU A 9 -4.78 6.73 -13.91
N TYR A 10 -4.68 6.78 -12.58
CA TYR A 10 -5.85 6.75 -11.69
C TYR A 10 -5.80 7.87 -10.63
N PRO A 11 -5.89 9.15 -11.01
CA PRO A 11 -5.84 10.25 -10.05
C PRO A 11 -7.07 10.24 -9.12
N ASN A 12 -6.86 10.47 -7.82
CA ASN A 12 -7.92 10.56 -6.79
C ASN A 12 -8.81 9.32 -6.62
N LYS A 13 -8.30 8.13 -6.98
CA LYS A 13 -9.01 6.86 -6.82
C LYS A 13 -8.30 5.95 -5.82
N PHE A 14 -9.02 4.96 -5.31
CA PHE A 14 -8.41 3.86 -4.58
C PHE A 14 -7.95 2.82 -5.61
N VAL A 15 -6.72 2.37 -5.51
CA VAL A 15 -6.21 1.31 -6.37
C VAL A 15 -5.77 0.15 -5.49
N LYS A 16 -6.27 -1.03 -5.81
CA LYS A 16 -5.75 -2.30 -5.32
C LYS A 16 -4.49 -2.59 -6.10
N ILE A 17 -3.38 -2.61 -5.40
CA ILE A 17 -2.05 -2.85 -5.94
C ILE A 17 -1.38 -4.00 -5.19
N GLU A 18 -0.56 -4.76 -5.90
CA GLU A 18 0.36 -5.71 -5.30
C GLU A 18 1.77 -5.15 -5.32
N VAL A 19 2.47 -5.21 -4.19
CA VAL A 19 3.87 -4.80 -4.11
C VAL A 19 4.72 -5.89 -4.74
N ILE A 20 5.28 -5.61 -5.93
CA ILE A 20 6.19 -6.54 -6.62
C ILE A 20 7.59 -6.39 -6.03
N LYS A 21 8.02 -5.13 -5.88
CA LYS A 21 9.35 -4.79 -5.44
C LYS A 21 9.30 -3.59 -4.52
N SER A 22 9.81 -3.81 -3.32
CA SER A 22 10.04 -2.79 -2.31
C SER A 22 11.45 -2.93 -1.78
N HIS A 23 12.01 -1.82 -1.31
CA HIS A 23 13.27 -1.79 -0.59
C HIS A 23 13.05 -1.05 0.72
N ILE A 24 13.66 -1.56 1.79
CA ILE A 24 13.57 -0.95 3.11
C ILE A 24 14.80 -0.07 3.30
N VAL A 25 14.59 1.22 3.59
CA VAL A 25 15.61 2.19 3.94
C VAL A 25 15.20 2.86 5.24
N ASP A 26 16.04 2.80 6.27
CA ASP A 26 15.81 3.50 7.55
C ASP A 26 14.39 3.28 8.14
N GLU A 27 13.99 2.01 8.29
CA GLU A 27 12.68 1.59 8.84
C GLU A 27 11.45 1.98 8.00
N LYS A 28 11.68 2.55 6.81
CA LYS A 28 10.65 2.87 5.83
C LYS A 28 10.78 1.93 4.65
N GLU A 29 9.69 1.28 4.28
CA GLU A 29 9.60 0.49 3.07
C GLU A 29 9.16 1.39 1.92
N TYR A 30 10.09 1.59 0.98
CA TYR A 30 9.90 2.32 -0.26
C TYR A 30 9.51 1.34 -1.35
N VAL A 31 8.37 1.59 -1.99
CA VAL A 31 7.88 0.74 -3.06
C VAL A 31 8.32 1.28 -4.41
N ASP A 32 9.20 0.55 -5.08
CA ASP A 32 9.67 0.88 -6.43
C ASP A 32 8.65 0.44 -7.49
N GLU A 33 8.17 -0.80 -7.36
CA GLU A 33 7.33 -1.44 -8.36
C GLU A 33 6.07 -2.02 -7.74
N VAL A 34 4.94 -1.63 -8.33
CA VAL A 34 3.62 -2.13 -7.98
C VAL A 34 2.97 -2.77 -9.19
N ALA A 35 1.97 -3.61 -8.96
CA ALA A 35 1.03 -4.08 -9.96
C ALA A 35 -0.39 -3.63 -9.61
N VAL A 36 -1.01 -2.79 -10.44
CA VAL A 36 -2.44 -2.46 -10.29
C VAL A 36 -3.28 -3.65 -10.69
N ILE A 37 -4.04 -4.17 -9.72
CA ILE A 37 -5.00 -5.24 -9.93
C ILE A 37 -6.37 -4.65 -10.26
N LYS A 38 -6.77 -3.59 -9.54
CA LYS A 38 -8.10 -2.99 -9.69
C LYS A 38 -8.13 -1.54 -9.24
N ALA A 39 -8.83 -0.67 -9.97
CA ALA A 39 -9.18 0.67 -9.50
C ALA A 39 -10.60 0.66 -8.94
N ILE A 40 -10.79 1.27 -7.78
CA ILE A 40 -12.03 1.37 -7.02
C ILE A 40 -12.26 2.85 -6.70
N GLU A 41 -13.44 3.37 -7.00
CA GLU A 41 -13.79 4.75 -6.68
C GLU A 41 -14.45 4.86 -5.31
N ASP A 42 -15.17 3.83 -4.90
CA ASP A 42 -15.90 3.80 -3.64
C ASP A 42 -15.01 3.35 -2.47
N SER A 43 -14.88 4.22 -1.48
CA SER A 43 -14.09 3.97 -0.26
C SER A 43 -14.61 2.79 0.56
N LYS A 44 -15.93 2.53 0.58
CA LYS A 44 -16.49 1.37 1.32
C LYS A 44 -16.17 0.05 0.63
N GLU A 45 -16.23 0.01 -0.70
CA GLU A 45 -15.82 -1.17 -1.47
C GLU A 45 -14.32 -1.42 -1.32
N ALA A 46 -13.51 -0.37 -1.38
CA ALA A 46 -12.08 -0.43 -1.15
C ALA A 46 -11.76 -1.02 0.24
N MET A 47 -12.43 -0.56 1.30
CA MET A 47 -12.23 -1.09 2.66
C MET A 47 -12.64 -2.56 2.78
N LYS A 48 -13.76 -2.96 2.16
CA LYS A 48 -14.21 -4.37 2.17
C LYS A 48 -13.23 -5.30 1.45
N GLU A 49 -12.72 -4.86 0.30
CA GLU A 49 -11.68 -5.60 -0.43
C GLU A 49 -10.37 -5.64 0.37
N PHE A 50 -10.01 -4.56 1.08
CA PHE A 50 -8.81 -4.50 1.91
C PHE A 50 -8.85 -5.54 3.03
N ILE A 51 -10.00 -5.69 3.70
CA ILE A 51 -10.21 -6.70 4.75
C ILE A 51 -10.07 -8.13 4.19
N LYS A 52 -10.35 -8.33 2.90
CA LYS A 52 -10.20 -9.62 2.21
C LYS A 52 -8.83 -9.79 1.54
N CYS A 53 -8.01 -8.75 1.43
CA CYS A 53 -6.71 -8.82 0.76
C CYS A 53 -5.78 -9.75 1.54
N LYS A 54 -5.12 -10.67 0.82
CA LYS A 54 -4.09 -11.54 1.38
C LYS A 54 -2.74 -10.83 1.29
N ASN A 55 -1.88 -11.08 2.29
CA ASN A 55 -0.46 -10.72 2.58
C ASN A 55 0.44 -9.91 1.60
N LYS A 56 0.07 -9.63 0.35
CA LYS A 56 0.84 -8.82 -0.61
C LYS A 56 0.00 -7.77 -1.36
N GLU A 57 -1.33 -7.86 -1.28
CA GLU A 57 -2.24 -6.90 -1.89
C GLU A 57 -2.55 -5.77 -0.89
N ILE A 58 -2.34 -4.53 -1.33
CA ILE A 58 -2.58 -3.33 -0.54
C ILE A 58 -3.53 -2.44 -1.32
N ILE A 59 -4.48 -1.84 -0.62
CA ILE A 59 -5.34 -0.82 -1.21
C ILE A 59 -4.84 0.53 -0.77
N TYR A 60 -4.53 1.37 -1.75
CA TYR A 60 -3.96 2.67 -1.48
C TYR A 60 -4.62 3.74 -2.31
N SER A 61 -4.69 4.94 -1.74
CA SER A 61 -5.21 6.09 -2.45
C SER A 61 -4.08 6.75 -3.22
N THR A 62 -4.25 6.91 -4.54
CA THR A 62 -3.31 7.67 -5.39
C THR A 62 -3.27 9.16 -5.05
N LYS A 63 -4.11 9.61 -4.12
CA LYS A 63 -4.14 10.98 -3.60
C LYS A 63 -2.83 11.35 -2.89
N ASN A 64 -2.16 10.39 -2.25
CA ASN A 64 -0.90 10.63 -1.55
C ASN A 64 0.29 10.72 -2.51
N LYS A 65 1.19 11.68 -2.27
CA LYS A 65 2.34 11.93 -3.14
C LYS A 65 3.39 10.82 -3.10
N GLU A 66 3.59 10.25 -1.93
CA GLU A 66 4.63 9.27 -1.66
C GLU A 66 3.99 7.98 -1.15
N PHE A 67 4.41 6.85 -1.70
CA PHE A 67 4.03 5.52 -1.24
C PHE A 67 5.12 5.02 -0.30
N ILE A 68 5.00 5.40 0.96
CA ILE A 68 5.92 4.99 2.02
C ILE A 68 5.10 4.08 2.94
N ILE A 69 5.53 2.85 3.10
CA ILE A 69 5.02 1.96 4.13
C ILE A 69 5.95 2.14 5.32
N ASP A 70 5.46 2.77 6.39
CA ASP A 70 6.19 2.75 7.67
C ASP A 70 6.17 1.33 8.21
N VAL A 71 7.34 0.69 8.27
CA VAL A 71 7.47 -0.64 8.85
C VAL A 71 7.45 -0.46 10.36
N VAL A 72 6.25 -0.42 10.94
CA VAL A 72 6.12 -0.44 12.40
C VAL A 72 6.54 -1.82 12.86
N LYS A 73 7.81 -1.98 13.25
CA LYS A 73 8.24 -3.11 14.06
C LYS A 73 7.38 -3.06 15.31
N HIS A 74 6.46 -4.01 15.46
CA HIS A 74 5.84 -4.29 16.74
C HIS A 74 6.99 -4.70 17.69
N ILE A 75 7.58 -3.72 18.37
CA ILE A 75 8.42 -3.92 19.54
C ILE A 75 7.44 -4.47 20.56
N GLY A 76 7.40 -5.80 20.66
CA GLY A 76 6.59 -6.49 21.63
C GLY A 76 6.87 -5.89 22.99
N ILE A 77 5.86 -5.29 23.60
CA ILE A 77 5.92 -4.91 25.00
C ILE A 77 6.05 -6.23 25.75
N ARG A 78 7.29 -6.67 26.02
CA ARG A 78 7.54 -7.64 27.08
C ARG A 78 7.15 -6.92 28.36
N ARG A 79 5.90 -7.09 28.79
CA ARG A 79 5.52 -6.95 30.19
C ARG A 79 6.39 -7.95 30.94
N GLY A 80 7.54 -7.47 31.43
CA GLY A 80 8.34 -8.17 32.41
C GLY A 80 7.54 -8.23 33.69
N ILE A 81 7.28 -9.48 34.10
CA ILE A 81 7.12 -10.03 35.46
C ILE A 81 6.59 -9.04 36.52
#